data_AF-A0A920LQU3-F1
#
_entry.id   AF-A0A920LQU3-F1
#
_cell.length_a   1.000
_cell.length_b   1.000
_cell.length_c   1.000
_cell.angle_alpha   90.00
_cell.angle_beta   90.00
_cell.angle_gamma   90.00
#
_symmetry.space_group_name_H-M   'P 1'
#
loop_
_entity.id
_entity.type
_entity.pdbx_description
1 polymer ?
#
loop_
_entity_poly.entity_id
_entity_poly.type
_entity_poly.pdbx_seq_one_letter_code
_entity_poly.pdbx_strand_id
1 'polypeptide(L)'
;MQTKPVQAKKPVVKAKPVEAAKPKQTLAKSADWRTYGPLQVDWGNWQTMGGSQVVPTLNAQGQALYLAVNCSAKKINATGADGSWKTWEAPKNRFEKDLVKDRCQVKV
;
A
#
# COMPACT_ATOMS: atom_id res chain seq x y z
N MET A 1 28.88 -19.20 60.78
CA MET A 1 30.09 -18.88 60.00
C MET A 1 29.67 -18.96 58.53
N GLN A 2 29.72 -17.97 57.65
CA GLN A 2 30.56 -16.79 57.49
C GLN A 2 29.87 -15.76 56.54
N THR A 3 29.82 -14.50 56.99
CA THR A 3 30.14 -13.22 56.31
C THR A 3 29.55 -12.80 54.95
N LYS A 4 28.90 -11.61 54.94
CA LYS A 4 28.68 -10.69 53.79
C LYS A 4 30.02 -10.17 53.20
N PRO A 5 30.03 -9.52 52.01
CA PRO A 5 29.84 -8.06 51.99
C PRO A 5 29.02 -7.49 50.81
N VAL A 6 28.70 -6.21 50.98
CA VAL A 6 27.87 -5.29 50.18
C VAL A 6 28.70 -4.61 49.08
N GLN A 7 28.09 -4.28 47.92
CA GLN A 7 28.53 -3.22 46.99
C GLN A 7 27.40 -3.01 45.95
N ALA A 8 27.05 -1.83 45.43
CA ALA A 8 27.20 -0.42 45.75
C ALA A 8 26.18 0.32 44.83
N LYS A 9 25.74 1.52 45.20
CA LYS A 9 24.72 2.30 44.47
C LYS A 9 25.33 3.11 43.30
N LYS A 10 24.57 3.16 42.17
CA LYS A 10 24.44 4.25 41.15
C LYS A 10 25.61 4.42 40.13
N PRO A 11 25.39 4.94 38.89
CA PRO A 11 24.32 5.85 38.47
C PRO A 11 23.53 5.50 37.19
N VAL A 12 22.34 6.11 37.13
CA VAL A 12 21.46 6.24 35.96
C VAL A 12 22.23 6.86 34.80
N VAL A 13 22.45 6.10 33.73
CA VAL A 13 22.89 6.65 32.45
C VAL A 13 21.65 6.73 31.56
N LYS A 14 21.17 7.96 31.33
CA LYS A 14 20.20 8.27 30.28
C LYS A 14 20.86 7.93 28.93
N ALA A 15 20.60 6.73 28.42
CA ALA A 15 20.89 6.39 27.04
C ALA A 15 19.68 6.80 26.18
N LYS A 16 19.99 7.48 25.08
CA LYS A 16 19.11 8.11 24.09
C LYS A 16 17.95 7.19 23.66
N PRO A 17 16.81 7.75 23.16
CA PRO A 17 15.78 6.93 22.54
C PRO A 17 16.45 6.01 21.52
N VAL A 18 16.27 4.70 21.74
CA VAL A 18 16.65 3.69 20.77
C VAL A 18 15.85 4.03 19.53
N GLU A 19 16.53 4.62 18.55
CA GLU A 19 16.01 4.78 17.20
C GLU A 19 15.56 3.39 16.79
N ALA A 20 14.25 3.20 16.77
CA ALA A 20 13.63 1.90 16.54
C ALA A 20 14.21 1.38 15.24
N ALA A 21 15.11 0.40 15.35
CA ALA A 21 15.67 -0.29 14.21
C ALA A 21 14.46 -0.87 13.46
N LYS A 22 14.06 -0.18 12.39
CA LYS A 22 13.04 -0.67 11.47
C LYS A 22 13.42 -2.10 11.14
N PRO A 23 12.56 -3.09 11.39
CA PRO A 23 12.86 -4.46 11.01
C PRO A 23 13.18 -4.43 9.52
N LYS A 24 14.41 -4.85 9.17
CA LYS A 24 14.80 -5.09 7.79
C LYS A 24 13.86 -6.16 7.26
N GLN A 25 12.83 -5.73 6.55
CA GLN A 25 11.88 -6.60 5.87
C GLN A 25 12.66 -7.37 4.80
N THR A 26 12.99 -8.61 5.12
CA THR A 26 13.37 -9.64 4.17
C THR A 26 12.27 -9.80 3.13
N LEU A 27 12.53 -9.35 1.90
CA LEU A 27 12.00 -9.85 0.63
C LEU A 27 10.56 -10.45 0.65
N ALA A 28 9.57 -9.72 1.14
CA ALA A 28 8.31 -9.64 0.42
C ALA A 28 8.54 -8.59 -0.67
N LYS A 29 8.15 -8.83 -1.92
CA LYS A 29 8.20 -7.77 -2.94
C LYS A 29 7.46 -6.58 -2.36
N SER A 30 8.19 -5.54 -1.96
CA SER A 30 7.61 -4.39 -1.26
C SER A 30 6.50 -3.86 -2.13
N ALA A 31 5.27 -3.86 -1.61
CA ALA A 31 4.13 -3.29 -2.31
C ALA A 31 4.48 -1.83 -2.67
N ASP A 32 4.49 -1.54 -3.97
CA ASP A 32 4.82 -0.21 -4.51
C ASP A 32 3.55 0.63 -4.42
N TRP A 33 3.19 1.03 -3.20
CA TRP A 33 1.96 1.79 -2.99
C TRP A 33 2.07 3.18 -3.60
N ARG A 34 1.13 3.49 -4.50
CA ARG A 34 0.97 4.81 -5.10
C ARG A 34 -0.36 5.42 -4.72
N THR A 35 -0.30 6.68 -4.34
CA THR A 35 -1.50 7.43 -3.93
C THR A 35 -2.11 8.16 -5.11
N TYR A 36 -3.38 7.89 -5.38
CA TYR A 36 -4.21 8.58 -6.37
C TYR A 36 -5.45 9.15 -5.67
N GLY A 37 -5.38 10.42 -5.25
CA GLY A 37 -6.45 11.05 -4.49
C GLY A 37 -6.74 10.27 -3.19
N PRO A 38 -7.97 9.76 -2.98
CA PRO A 38 -8.32 8.96 -1.81
C PRO A 38 -7.88 7.49 -1.90
N LEU A 39 -7.33 7.04 -3.03
CA LEU A 39 -6.98 5.65 -3.25
C LEU A 39 -5.48 5.41 -3.07
N GLN A 40 -5.10 4.28 -2.49
CA GLN A 40 -3.74 3.77 -2.50
C GLN A 40 -3.71 2.49 -3.34
N VAL A 41 -2.93 2.50 -4.40
CA VAL A 41 -2.89 1.42 -5.39
C VAL A 41 -1.57 0.67 -5.26
N ASP A 42 -1.62 -0.65 -5.19
CA ASP A 42 -0.41 -1.46 -5.13
C ASP A 42 0.22 -1.61 -6.53
N TRP A 43 1.02 -0.62 -6.92
CA TRP A 43 1.59 -0.53 -8.26
C TRP A 43 2.54 -1.67 -8.61
N GLY A 44 3.01 -2.43 -7.63
CA GLY A 44 3.87 -3.60 -7.84
C GLY A 44 3.08 -4.87 -8.18
N ASN A 45 1.76 -4.88 -7.93
CA ASN A 45 0.93 -6.09 -7.92
C ASN A 45 -0.23 -6.04 -8.93
N TRP A 46 0.00 -5.43 -10.10
CA TRP A 46 -0.96 -5.50 -11.21
C TRP A 46 -1.04 -6.90 -11.82
N GLN A 47 -2.25 -7.36 -12.06
CA GLN A 47 -2.57 -8.63 -12.70
C GLN A 47 -3.41 -8.39 -13.94
N THR A 48 -3.19 -9.14 -15.02
CA THR A 48 -4.01 -9.02 -16.22
C THR A 48 -5.13 -10.06 -16.18
N MET A 49 -6.38 -9.62 -16.33
CA MET A 49 -7.57 -10.46 -16.28
C MET A 49 -8.58 -9.99 -17.33
N GLY A 50 -8.92 -10.85 -18.30
CA GLY A 50 -9.95 -10.56 -19.30
C GLY A 50 -9.72 -9.27 -20.11
N GLY A 51 -8.46 -8.99 -20.48
CA GLY A 51 -8.10 -7.76 -21.21
C GLY A 51 -8.08 -6.48 -20.36
N SER A 52 -8.29 -6.61 -19.05
CA SER A 52 -8.18 -5.51 -18.07
C SER A 52 -7.03 -5.79 -17.11
N GLN A 53 -6.56 -4.75 -16.44
CA GLN A 53 -5.51 -4.85 -15.44
C GLN A 53 -6.12 -4.59 -14.07
N VAL A 54 -6.04 -5.57 -13.18
CA VAL A 54 -6.61 -5.58 -11.84
C VAL A 54 -5.48 -5.40 -10.83
N VAL A 55 -5.73 -4.65 -9.77
CA VAL A 55 -4.74 -4.38 -8.73
C VAL A 55 -5.40 -4.26 -7.36
N PRO A 56 -4.77 -4.76 -6.30
CA PRO A 56 -5.17 -4.45 -4.93
C PRO A 56 -5.07 -2.95 -4.66
N THR A 57 -6.10 -2.39 -4.02
CA THR A 57 -6.20 -0.96 -3.72
C THR A 57 -6.81 -0.78 -2.34
N LEU A 58 -6.44 0.28 -1.64
CA LEU A 58 -7.10 0.72 -0.41
C LEU A 58 -7.86 2.02 -0.67
N ASN A 59 -9.06 2.17 -0.13
CA ASN A 59 -9.78 3.44 -0.14
C ASN A 59 -9.29 4.38 0.99
N ALA A 60 -9.91 5.56 1.11
CA ALA A 60 -9.59 6.54 2.14
C ALA A 60 -9.79 6.01 3.57
N GLN A 61 -10.68 5.03 3.75
CA GLN A 61 -10.91 4.36 5.03
C GLN A 61 -9.91 3.22 5.30
N GLY A 62 -8.98 2.94 4.37
CA GLY A 62 -8.05 1.82 4.46
C GLY A 62 -8.69 0.46 4.16
N GLN A 63 -9.90 0.43 3.62
CA GLN A 63 -10.56 -0.81 3.24
C GLN A 63 -9.97 -1.32 1.92
N ALA A 64 -9.62 -2.61 1.90
CA ALA A 64 -9.13 -3.27 0.71
C ALA A 64 -10.24 -3.50 -0.31
N LEU A 65 -9.96 -3.12 -1.55
CA LEU A 65 -10.80 -3.31 -2.72
C LEU A 65 -9.90 -3.63 -3.91
N TYR A 66 -10.48 -4.14 -4.99
CA TYR A 66 -9.77 -4.31 -6.25
C TYR A 66 -10.17 -3.22 -7.22
N LEU A 67 -9.18 -2.61 -7.86
CA LEU A 67 -9.38 -1.68 -8.95
C LEU A 67 -8.99 -2.38 -10.26
N ALA A 68 -9.86 -2.28 -11.27
CA ALA A 68 -9.62 -2.75 -12.61
C ALA A 68 -9.55 -1.57 -13.58
N VAL A 69 -8.58 -1.61 -14.47
CA VAL A 69 -8.36 -0.61 -15.52
C VAL A 69 -8.38 -1.31 -16.87
N ASN A 70 -9.25 -0.87 -17.76
CA ASN A 70 -9.29 -1.32 -19.14
C ASN A 70 -8.70 -0.23 -20.03
N CYS A 71 -7.48 -0.44 -20.50
CA CYS A 71 -6.76 0.55 -21.29
C CYS A 71 -7.31 0.70 -22.72
N SER A 72 -7.84 -0.37 -23.30
CA SER A 72 -8.46 -0.33 -24.64
C SER A 72 -9.74 0.51 -24.65
N ALA A 73 -10.57 0.37 -23.61
CA ALA A 73 -11.81 1.12 -23.46
C ALA A 73 -11.66 2.44 -22.68
N LYS A 74 -10.49 2.69 -22.07
CA LYS A 74 -10.23 3.81 -21.14
C LYS A 74 -11.28 3.90 -20.02
N LYS A 75 -11.68 2.75 -19.49
CA LYS A 75 -12.66 2.63 -18.40
C LYS A 75 -12.00 2.06 -17.16
N ILE A 76 -12.59 2.37 -16.01
CA ILE A 76 -12.24 1.78 -14.73
C ILE A 76 -13.42 1.02 -14.15
N ASN A 77 -13.10 0.08 -13.27
CA ASN A 77 -14.06 -0.58 -12.42
C ASN A 77 -13.41 -0.83 -11.07
N ALA A 78 -14.20 -0.94 -10.01
CA ALA A 78 -13.71 -1.23 -8.68
C ALA A 78 -14.68 -2.19 -7.98
N THR A 79 -14.20 -2.97 -7.03
CA THR A 79 -15.07 -3.74 -6.16
C THR A 79 -15.67 -2.86 -5.07
N GLY A 80 -16.91 -3.16 -4.67
CA GLY A 80 -17.49 -2.65 -3.44
C GLY A 80 -16.84 -3.26 -2.20
N ALA A 81 -17.28 -2.82 -1.02
CA ALA A 81 -16.85 -3.38 0.26
C ALA A 81 -17.25 -4.86 0.45
N ASP A 82 -18.25 -5.31 -0.32
CA ASP A 82 -18.72 -6.70 -0.41
C ASP A 82 -17.91 -7.55 -1.40
N GLY A 83 -16.92 -6.97 -2.09
CA GLY A 83 -16.12 -7.65 -3.10
C GLY A 83 -16.81 -7.76 -4.47
N SER A 84 -18.04 -7.26 -4.62
CA SER A 84 -18.75 -7.27 -5.89
C SER A 84 -18.18 -6.22 -6.84
N TRP A 85 -17.93 -6.60 -8.09
CA TRP A 85 -17.55 -5.64 -9.13
C TRP A 85 -18.69 -4.68 -9.43
N LYS A 86 -18.35 -3.40 -9.54
CA LYS A 86 -19.28 -2.37 -10.00
C LYS A 86 -19.41 -2.41 -11.53
N THR A 87 -20.11 -1.44 -12.09
CA THR A 87 -20.17 -1.26 -13.53
C THR A 87 -18.90 -0.58 -14.05
N TRP A 88 -18.51 -0.91 -15.28
CA TRP A 88 -17.43 -0.22 -15.96
C TRP A 88 -17.84 1.22 -16.28
N GLU A 89 -17.09 2.18 -15.76
CA GLU A 89 -17.35 3.60 -15.97
C GLU A 89 -16.11 4.32 -16.49
N ALA A 90 -16.32 5.44 -17.19
CA ALA A 90 -15.24 6.34 -17.54
C ALA A 90 -14.72 7.03 -16.26
N PRO A 91 -13.40 7.28 -16.13
CA PRO A 91 -12.86 7.98 -14.97
C PRO A 91 -13.47 9.39 -14.86
N LYS A 92 -14.15 9.66 -13.74
CA LYS A 92 -14.91 10.90 -13.53
C LYS A 92 -13.99 11.95 -12.90
N ASN A 93 -13.30 11.54 -11.84
CA ASN A 93 -12.45 12.39 -11.03
C ASN A 93 -11.05 12.54 -11.64
N ARG A 94 -10.36 13.61 -11.26
CA ARG A 94 -9.00 13.89 -11.75
C ARG A 94 -8.02 12.76 -11.41
N PHE A 95 -8.05 12.27 -10.18
CA PHE A 95 -7.17 11.19 -9.73
C PHE A 95 -7.39 9.87 -10.50
N GLU A 96 -8.65 9.56 -10.85
CA GLU A 96 -8.97 8.37 -11.66
C GLU A 96 -8.43 8.52 -13.08
N LYS A 97 -8.53 9.72 -13.66
CA LYS A 97 -7.99 10.02 -14.99
C LYS A 97 -6.47 9.91 -14.99
N ASP A 98 -5.80 10.46 -13.99
CA ASP A 98 -4.35 10.37 -13.85
C ASP A 98 -3.91 8.91 -13.63
N LEU A 99 -4.65 8.12 -12.83
CA LEU A 99 -4.40 6.69 -12.65
C LEU A 99 -4.52 5.90 -13.96
N VAL A 100 -5.62 6.07 -14.70
CA VAL A 100 -5.82 5.42 -15.99
C VAL A 100 -4.73 5.85 -16.96
N LYS A 101 -4.41 7.15 -17.00
CA LYS A 101 -3.35 7.67 -17.85
C LYS A 101 -2.02 7.01 -17.53
N ASP A 102 -1.61 6.98 -16.27
CA ASP A 102 -0.35 6.39 -15.82
C ASP A 102 -0.29 4.89 -16.11
N ARG A 103 -1.40 4.18 -15.91
CA ARG A 103 -1.44 2.74 -16.14
C ARG A 103 -1.46 2.38 -17.61
N CYS A 104 -2.20 3.16 -18.39
CA CYS A 104 -2.40 2.96 -19.81
C CYS A 104 -1.41 3.75 -20.68
N GLN A 105 -0.28 4.20 -20.11
CA GLN A 105 0.77 4.79 -20.92
C GLN A 105 1.28 3.75 -21.91
N VAL A 106 0.82 3.90 -23.15
CA VAL A 106 1.41 3.25 -24.31
C VAL A 106 2.80 3.86 -24.41
N LYS A 107 3.83 3.07 -24.10
CA LYS A 107 5.19 3.41 -24.55
C LYS A 107 5.10 3.46 -26.08
N VAL A 108 5.10 4.69 -26.61
CA VAL A 108 5.31 4.97 -28.03
C VAL A 108 6.77 4.67 -28.34
#